data_AF-A0ABD6DEK1-F1
#
_entry.id   AF-A0ABD6DEK1-F1
#
_cell.length_a   1.000
_cell.length_b   1.000
_cell.length_c   1.000
_cell.angle_alpha   90.00
_cell.angle_beta   90.00
_cell.angle_gamma   90.00
#
_symmetry.space_group_name_H-M   'P 1'
#
loop_
_entity.id
_entity.type
_entity.pdbx_description
1 polymer ?
#
loop_
_entity_poly.entity_id
_entity_poly.type
_entity_poly.pdbx_seq_one_letter_code
_entity_poly.pdbx_strand_id
1 'polypeptide(L)'
;MSDLEAAFDEPAFVPYLCVGDPSVERTREYVQALVRGGADVLELGLPFSEPIAEGPTIQGSVVRALEAGVTPEVYLDFVESLDVDVPVVCMTYYNLLYQYGDSDGPESFVARAAEVGISGFVIPDLPAEEAGPLRAACDEHGLDLVFIVAPTTAGERLERMVELSSGYLYVQARLGVTGAKADVSDQTAESLAKVSQYDIPKAVGFGVSSGDQARHIVEAGADGVIVGSALVDIVAEFGDADGDDVPDRLEAMARELSEGVTAGAEDMAKPEGQ
;
A
#
# COMPACT_ATOMS: atom_id res chain seq x y z
N MET A 1 2.41 -2.68 -19.23
CA MET A 1 1.65 -1.69 -18.47
C MET A 1 0.38 -2.33 -18.01
N SER A 2 0.39 -2.73 -16.74
CA SER A 2 -0.78 -3.22 -16.01
C SER A 2 -1.66 -2.04 -15.61
N ASP A 3 -2.88 -2.31 -15.16
CA ASP A 3 -3.78 -1.27 -14.62
C ASP A 3 -3.19 -0.64 -13.35
N LEU A 4 -2.43 -1.40 -12.56
CA LEU A 4 -1.73 -0.90 -11.39
C LEU A 4 -0.61 0.09 -11.76
N GLU A 5 0.21 -0.20 -12.76
CA GLU A 5 1.26 0.71 -13.24
C GLU A 5 0.64 2.00 -13.81
N ALA A 6 -0.47 1.89 -14.55
CA ALA A 6 -1.18 3.03 -15.13
C ALA A 6 -1.79 3.98 -14.08
N ALA A 7 -2.10 3.49 -12.87
CA ALA A 7 -2.56 4.33 -11.77
C ALA A 7 -1.51 5.37 -11.32
N PHE A 8 -0.25 5.22 -11.75
CA PHE A 8 0.86 6.13 -11.46
C PHE A 8 1.24 7.03 -12.66
N ASP A 9 0.39 7.15 -13.68
CA ASP A 9 0.58 8.12 -14.78
C ASP A 9 0.61 9.58 -14.27
N GLU A 10 -0.11 9.84 -13.17
CA GLU A 10 0.04 10.99 -12.30
C GLU A 10 0.40 10.51 -10.89
N PRO A 11 0.98 11.38 -10.02
CA PRO A 11 1.31 10.96 -8.66
C PRO A 11 0.08 10.40 -7.91
N ALA A 12 0.21 9.16 -7.41
CA ALA A 12 -0.91 8.39 -6.88
C ALA A 12 -1.03 8.44 -5.35
N PHE A 13 -2.25 8.49 -4.82
CA PHE A 13 -2.55 8.27 -3.40
C PHE A 13 -2.96 6.81 -3.15
N VAL A 14 -2.21 6.14 -2.26
CA VAL A 14 -2.38 4.71 -1.94
C VAL A 14 -2.70 4.51 -0.45
N PRO A 15 -3.97 4.58 -0.03
CA PRO A 15 -4.34 4.28 1.35
C PRO A 15 -4.28 2.79 1.66
N TYR A 16 -3.87 2.49 2.89
CA TYR A 16 -3.87 1.14 3.46
C TYR A 16 -4.92 0.95 4.54
N LEU A 17 -5.62 -0.19 4.51
CA LEU A 17 -6.46 -0.70 5.60
C LEU A 17 -6.28 -2.22 5.77
N CYS A 18 -6.43 -2.72 7.00
CA CYS A 18 -6.52 -4.16 7.24
C CYS A 18 -7.97 -4.61 7.08
N VAL A 19 -8.21 -5.62 6.25
CA VAL A 19 -9.56 -6.14 6.02
C VAL A 19 -10.06 -6.86 7.26
N GLY A 20 -11.27 -6.51 7.69
CA GLY A 20 -11.84 -6.99 8.94
C GLY A 20 -11.58 -6.09 10.13
N ASP A 21 -10.94 -4.94 9.96
CA ASP A 21 -10.75 -3.98 11.03
C ASP A 21 -11.90 -2.92 11.06
N PRO A 22 -12.80 -2.92 12.06
CA PRO A 22 -13.03 -3.95 13.09
C PRO A 22 -13.99 -5.07 12.64
N SER A 23 -14.60 -4.96 11.45
CA SER A 23 -15.37 -6.02 10.81
C SER A 23 -15.33 -5.89 9.29
N VAL A 24 -15.63 -6.96 8.56
CA VAL A 24 -15.65 -6.97 7.09
C VAL A 24 -16.68 -5.98 6.53
N GLU A 25 -17.84 -5.87 7.18
CA GLU A 25 -18.89 -4.92 6.82
C GLU A 25 -18.42 -3.47 6.96
N ARG A 26 -17.74 -3.15 8.07
CA ARG A 26 -17.18 -1.82 8.30
C ARG A 26 -16.05 -1.51 7.34
N THR A 27 -15.15 -2.46 7.06
CA THR A 27 -14.09 -2.29 6.06
C THR A 27 -14.67 -1.88 4.69
N ARG A 28 -15.83 -2.40 4.28
CA ARG A 28 -16.48 -1.99 3.03
C ARG A 28 -16.85 -0.51 3.03
N GLU A 29 -17.45 -0.02 4.12
CA GLU A 29 -17.80 1.40 4.26
C GLU A 29 -16.56 2.29 4.20
N TYR A 30 -15.47 1.82 4.81
CA TYR A 30 -14.18 2.52 4.86
C TYR A 30 -13.52 2.57 3.50
N VAL A 31 -13.47 1.46 2.77
CA VAL A 31 -12.95 1.41 1.39
C VAL A 31 -13.69 2.40 0.49
N GLN A 32 -15.03 2.42 0.58
CA GLN A 32 -15.84 3.36 -0.20
C GLN A 32 -15.57 4.81 0.18
N ALA A 33 -15.32 5.10 1.46
CA ALA A 33 -14.92 6.42 1.93
C ALA A 33 -13.54 6.84 1.39
N LEU A 34 -12.57 5.93 1.36
CA LEU A 34 -11.24 6.20 0.81
C LEU A 34 -11.30 6.48 -0.69
N VAL A 35 -12.06 5.70 -1.46
CA VAL A 35 -12.27 5.94 -2.90
C VAL A 35 -12.91 7.30 -3.15
N ARG A 36 -13.98 7.66 -2.42
CA ARG A 36 -14.58 9.02 -2.51
C ARG A 36 -13.62 10.13 -2.07
N GLY A 37 -12.67 9.80 -1.21
CA GLY A 37 -11.59 10.68 -0.78
C GLY A 37 -10.47 10.84 -1.81
N GLY A 38 -10.50 10.13 -2.94
CA GLY A 38 -9.51 10.27 -4.01
C GLY A 38 -8.35 9.28 -3.91
N ALA A 39 -8.59 8.07 -3.40
CA ALA A 39 -7.65 6.96 -3.54
C ALA A 39 -7.49 6.56 -5.01
N ASP A 40 -6.25 6.39 -5.47
CA ASP A 40 -5.93 5.94 -6.84
C ASP A 40 -5.62 4.44 -6.88
N VAL A 41 -5.13 3.89 -5.76
CA VAL A 41 -4.89 2.45 -5.55
C VAL A 41 -5.28 2.10 -4.10
N LEU A 42 -5.91 0.97 -3.88
CA LEU A 42 -6.20 0.48 -2.52
C LEU A 42 -5.18 -0.58 -2.11
N GLU A 43 -4.45 -0.37 -1.01
CA GLU A 43 -3.64 -1.42 -0.40
C GLU A 43 -4.43 -2.08 0.74
N LEU A 44 -4.81 -3.35 0.57
CA LEU A 44 -5.66 -4.06 1.51
C LEU A 44 -4.88 -5.18 2.20
N GLY A 45 -4.71 -5.04 3.51
CA GLY A 45 -4.04 -6.01 4.36
C GLY A 45 -4.87 -7.26 4.59
N LEU A 46 -4.36 -8.43 4.18
CA LEU A 46 -4.87 -9.73 4.64
C LEU A 46 -4.19 -10.06 5.98
N PRO A 47 -4.93 -10.10 7.10
CA PRO A 47 -4.35 -10.25 8.43
C PRO A 47 -3.62 -11.59 8.60
N PHE A 48 -2.44 -11.53 9.23
CA PHE A 48 -1.61 -12.68 9.55
C PHE A 48 -1.26 -12.70 11.03
N SER A 49 -1.18 -13.88 11.64
CA SER A 49 -0.93 -14.03 13.08
C SER A 49 0.46 -13.58 13.53
N GLU A 50 1.43 -13.48 12.63
CA GLU A 50 2.81 -13.08 12.92
C GLU A 50 3.23 -11.86 12.06
N PRO A 51 2.65 -10.67 12.28
CA PRO A 51 2.90 -9.48 11.46
C PRO A 51 4.24 -8.79 11.82
N ILE A 52 5.35 -9.47 11.53
CA ILE A 52 6.70 -9.09 12.00
C ILE A 52 7.25 -7.78 11.41
N ALA A 53 6.74 -7.34 10.26
CA ALA A 53 7.20 -6.12 9.58
C ALA A 53 6.42 -4.86 10.03
N GLU A 54 5.34 -5.03 10.79
CA GLU A 54 4.37 -3.97 11.08
C GLU A 54 4.66 -3.21 12.38
N GLY A 55 4.32 -1.92 12.40
CA GLY A 55 4.30 -1.12 13.61
C GLY A 55 3.08 -1.41 14.51
N PRO A 56 3.09 -0.94 15.78
CA PRO A 56 2.05 -1.27 16.76
C PRO A 56 0.63 -0.90 16.32
N THR A 57 0.44 0.19 15.57
CA THR A 57 -0.86 0.59 15.01
C THR A 57 -1.43 -0.48 14.07
N ILE A 58 -0.64 -0.92 13.08
CA ILE A 58 -1.07 -1.95 12.11
C ILE A 58 -1.15 -3.32 12.79
N GLN A 59 -0.26 -3.65 13.73
CA GLN A 59 -0.43 -4.86 14.54
C GLN A 59 -1.78 -4.88 15.28
N GLY A 60 -2.23 -3.72 15.79
CA GLY A 60 -3.53 -3.58 16.43
C GLY A 60 -4.70 -3.85 15.49
N SER A 61 -4.67 -3.36 14.25
CA SER A 61 -5.71 -3.65 13.27
C SER A 61 -5.75 -5.11 12.85
N VAL A 62 -4.57 -5.73 12.67
CA VAL A 62 -4.46 -7.17 12.39
C VAL A 62 -5.07 -8.00 13.50
N VAL A 63 -4.85 -7.66 14.78
CA VAL A 63 -5.47 -8.36 15.91
C VAL A 63 -7.00 -8.26 15.84
N ARG A 64 -7.56 -7.06 15.67
CA ARG A 64 -9.02 -6.86 15.57
C ARG A 64 -9.61 -7.64 14.39
N ALA A 65 -8.94 -7.63 13.25
CA ALA A 65 -9.35 -8.39 12.06
C ALA A 65 -9.34 -9.91 12.26
N LEU A 66 -8.32 -10.45 12.95
CA LEU A 66 -8.28 -11.86 13.31
C LEU A 66 -9.37 -12.22 14.33
N GLU A 67 -9.64 -11.35 15.30
CA GLU A 67 -10.75 -11.52 16.26
C GLU A 67 -12.12 -11.47 15.59
N ALA A 68 -12.26 -10.69 14.51
CA ALA A 68 -13.44 -10.67 13.63
C ALA A 68 -13.56 -11.93 12.74
N GLY A 69 -12.59 -12.84 12.78
CA GLY A 69 -12.64 -14.12 12.08
C GLY A 69 -12.23 -14.06 10.61
N VAL A 70 -11.46 -13.05 10.21
CA VAL A 70 -10.95 -12.97 8.83
C VAL A 70 -10.00 -14.12 8.54
N THR A 71 -10.23 -14.76 7.39
CA THR A 71 -9.41 -15.83 6.81
C THR A 71 -9.06 -15.43 5.37
N PRO A 72 -8.10 -16.12 4.71
CA PRO A 72 -7.83 -15.91 3.28
C PRO A 72 -9.09 -15.97 2.41
N GLU A 73 -10.00 -16.91 2.68
CA GLU A 73 -11.24 -17.04 1.91
C GLU A 73 -12.18 -15.84 2.13
N VAL A 74 -12.37 -15.43 3.39
CA VAL A 74 -13.17 -14.24 3.73
C VAL A 74 -12.60 -12.97 3.09
N TYR A 75 -11.27 -12.86 3.03
CA TYR A 75 -10.60 -11.75 2.36
C TYR A 75 -10.84 -11.75 0.85
N LEU A 76 -10.70 -12.90 0.19
CA LEU A 76 -10.90 -13.03 -1.26
C LEU A 76 -12.37 -12.77 -1.63
N ASP A 77 -13.32 -13.28 -0.85
CA ASP A 77 -14.75 -13.00 -1.01
C ASP A 77 -15.08 -11.51 -0.77
N PHE A 78 -14.40 -10.88 0.19
CA PHE A 78 -14.52 -9.44 0.42
C PHE A 78 -14.06 -8.65 -0.81
N VAL A 79 -12.89 -8.97 -1.37
CA VAL A 79 -12.36 -8.29 -2.57
C VAL A 79 -13.29 -8.53 -3.77
N GLU A 80 -13.73 -9.77 -4.02
CA GLU A 80 -14.65 -10.11 -5.13
C GLU A 80 -15.96 -9.31 -5.10
N SER A 81 -16.40 -8.94 -3.89
CA SER A 81 -17.64 -8.20 -3.70
C SER A 81 -17.45 -6.68 -3.66
N LEU A 82 -16.22 -6.16 -3.74
CA LEU A 82 -15.98 -4.73 -3.84
C LEU A 82 -16.43 -4.22 -5.22
N ASP A 83 -17.10 -3.07 -5.21
CA ASP A 83 -17.48 -2.33 -6.41
C ASP A 83 -16.68 -1.02 -6.40
N VAL A 84 -15.46 -1.09 -6.91
CA VAL A 84 -14.49 0.01 -6.96
C VAL A 84 -13.76 -0.03 -8.30
N ASP A 85 -13.49 1.15 -8.87
CA ASP A 85 -12.83 1.29 -10.18
C ASP A 85 -11.29 1.42 -10.08
N VAL A 86 -10.74 1.35 -8.87
CA VAL A 86 -9.31 1.52 -8.61
C VAL A 86 -8.62 0.18 -8.38
N PRO A 87 -7.35 0.00 -8.79
CA PRO A 87 -6.60 -1.23 -8.53
C PRO A 87 -6.53 -1.58 -7.04
N VAL A 88 -6.58 -2.88 -6.74
CA VAL A 88 -6.49 -3.41 -5.37
C VAL A 88 -5.21 -4.21 -5.22
N VAL A 89 -4.34 -3.80 -4.31
CA VAL A 89 -3.10 -4.49 -3.96
C VAL A 89 -3.28 -5.25 -2.65
N CYS A 90 -2.95 -6.53 -2.66
CA CYS A 90 -2.97 -7.35 -1.45
C CYS A 90 -1.62 -7.25 -0.72
N MET A 91 -1.65 -6.78 0.51
CA MET A 91 -0.48 -6.73 1.37
C MET A 91 -0.60 -7.81 2.45
N THR A 92 0.33 -8.77 2.46
CA THR A 92 0.27 -9.91 3.39
C THR A 92 1.60 -10.67 3.47
N TYR A 93 1.63 -11.78 4.19
CA TYR A 93 2.84 -12.59 4.42
C TYR A 93 2.87 -13.84 3.55
N TYR A 94 4.07 -14.22 3.10
CA TYR A 94 4.25 -15.26 2.07
C TYR A 94 3.67 -16.62 2.48
N ASN A 95 3.73 -16.95 3.77
CA ASN A 95 3.20 -18.22 4.28
C ASN A 95 1.69 -18.37 3.99
N LEU A 96 0.91 -17.29 4.00
CA LEU A 96 -0.53 -17.36 3.70
C LEU A 96 -0.79 -17.74 2.24
N LEU A 97 0.00 -17.20 1.32
CA LEU A 97 -0.08 -17.56 -0.10
C LEU A 97 0.37 -19.01 -0.31
N TYR A 98 1.50 -19.38 0.30
CA TYR A 98 2.09 -20.70 0.13
C TYR A 98 1.21 -21.84 0.63
N GLN A 99 0.45 -21.63 1.72
CA GLN A 99 -0.40 -22.64 2.35
C GLN A 99 -1.83 -22.67 1.81
N TYR A 100 -2.20 -21.76 0.92
CA TYR A 100 -3.57 -21.65 0.43
C TYR A 100 -3.86 -22.65 -0.70
N GLY A 101 -5.01 -23.32 -0.61
CA GLY A 101 -5.43 -24.33 -1.58
C GLY A 101 -4.66 -25.64 -1.46
N ASP A 102 -4.69 -26.43 -2.54
CA ASP A 102 -4.10 -27.77 -2.58
C ASP A 102 -2.74 -27.83 -3.32
N SER A 103 -2.22 -26.69 -3.79
CA SER A 103 -0.95 -26.60 -4.52
C SER A 103 0.26 -26.51 -3.60
N ASP A 104 1.38 -27.12 -4.01
CA ASP A 104 2.69 -26.84 -3.40
C ASP A 104 3.18 -25.45 -3.87
N GLY A 105 2.82 -24.40 -3.13
CA GLY A 105 3.27 -23.02 -3.37
C GLY A 105 2.14 -22.02 -3.64
N PRO A 106 2.49 -20.77 -4.03
CA PRO A 106 1.56 -19.64 -4.02
C PRO A 106 0.52 -19.65 -5.15
N GLU A 107 0.63 -20.57 -6.11
CA GLU A 107 -0.15 -20.59 -7.35
C GLU A 107 -1.66 -20.55 -7.13
N SER A 108 -2.20 -21.39 -6.23
CA SER A 108 -3.65 -21.41 -5.97
C SER A 108 -4.16 -20.07 -5.45
N PHE A 109 -3.38 -19.39 -4.61
CA PHE A 109 -3.76 -18.09 -4.08
C PHE A 109 -3.72 -17.02 -5.17
N VAL A 110 -2.64 -17.01 -5.97
CA VAL A 110 -2.46 -16.02 -7.04
C VAL A 110 -3.54 -16.16 -8.11
N ALA A 111 -3.89 -17.40 -8.50
CA ALA A 111 -4.97 -17.66 -9.42
C ALA A 111 -6.32 -17.13 -8.89
N ARG A 112 -6.68 -17.46 -7.63
CA ARG A 112 -7.93 -16.96 -7.03
C ARG A 112 -7.91 -15.45 -6.84
N ALA A 113 -6.76 -14.87 -6.48
CA ALA A 113 -6.58 -13.43 -6.37
C ALA A 113 -6.86 -12.71 -7.70
N ALA A 114 -6.38 -13.25 -8.81
CA ALA A 114 -6.64 -12.70 -10.14
C ALA A 114 -8.13 -12.79 -10.51
N GLU A 115 -8.78 -13.91 -10.19
CA GLU A 115 -10.23 -14.09 -10.42
C GLU A 115 -11.09 -13.05 -9.69
N VAL A 116 -10.71 -12.68 -8.45
CA VAL A 116 -11.47 -11.72 -7.63
C VAL A 116 -11.08 -10.26 -7.89
N GLY A 117 -10.12 -10.00 -8.78
CA GLY A 117 -9.75 -8.64 -9.20
C GLY A 117 -8.62 -7.98 -8.39
N ILE A 118 -7.82 -8.74 -7.64
CA ILE A 118 -6.57 -8.22 -7.08
C ILE A 118 -5.63 -7.90 -8.24
N SER A 119 -4.95 -6.75 -8.20
CA SER A 119 -4.04 -6.28 -9.24
C SER A 119 -2.58 -6.60 -8.95
N GLY A 120 -2.22 -6.84 -7.70
CA GLY A 120 -0.85 -7.21 -7.33
C GLY A 120 -0.64 -7.47 -5.84
N PHE A 121 0.61 -7.76 -5.47
CA PHE A 121 1.00 -8.13 -4.12
C PHE A 121 2.16 -7.31 -3.57
N VAL A 122 2.08 -7.00 -2.28
CA VAL A 122 3.21 -6.58 -1.44
C VAL A 122 3.41 -7.64 -0.37
N ILE A 123 4.56 -8.33 -0.41
CA ILE A 123 4.88 -9.42 0.52
C ILE A 123 6.11 -9.04 1.37
N PRO A 124 5.94 -8.48 2.59
CA PRO A 124 7.05 -7.89 3.35
C PRO A 124 8.15 -8.89 3.76
N ASP A 125 7.80 -10.17 3.92
CA ASP A 125 8.70 -11.23 4.35
C ASP A 125 9.34 -12.03 3.21
N LEU A 126 9.07 -11.68 1.95
CA LEU A 126 9.61 -12.37 0.78
C LEU A 126 10.90 -11.71 0.26
N PRO A 127 12.08 -12.32 0.47
CA PRO A 127 13.31 -11.83 -0.13
C PRO A 127 13.34 -12.10 -1.66
N ALA A 128 14.03 -11.23 -2.40
CA ALA A 128 14.15 -11.32 -3.86
C ALA A 128 14.76 -12.66 -4.34
N GLU A 129 15.61 -13.26 -3.52
CA GLU A 129 16.26 -14.55 -3.79
C GLU A 129 15.27 -15.73 -3.77
N GLU A 130 14.18 -15.62 -3.01
CA GLU A 130 13.16 -16.67 -2.86
C GLU A 130 11.87 -16.37 -3.64
N ALA A 131 11.78 -15.20 -4.28
CA ALA A 131 10.57 -14.73 -4.95
C ALA A 131 10.22 -15.46 -6.25
N GLY A 132 11.09 -16.35 -6.75
CA GLY A 132 10.91 -17.05 -8.03
C GLY A 132 9.54 -17.71 -8.22
N PRO A 133 9.05 -18.54 -7.26
CA PRO A 133 7.74 -19.17 -7.37
C PRO A 133 6.58 -18.17 -7.42
N LEU A 134 6.59 -17.14 -6.56
CA LEU A 134 5.53 -16.13 -6.56
C LEU A 134 5.56 -15.30 -7.84
N ARG A 135 6.76 -14.88 -8.28
CA ARG A 135 6.92 -14.10 -9.50
C ARG A 135 6.39 -14.86 -10.72
N ALA A 136 6.69 -16.15 -10.82
CA ALA A 136 6.20 -16.98 -11.92
C ALA A 136 4.66 -17.09 -11.92
N ALA A 137 4.06 -17.29 -10.74
CA ALA A 137 2.60 -17.30 -10.60
C ALA A 137 1.98 -15.95 -11.00
N CYS A 138 2.56 -14.83 -10.51
CA CYS A 138 2.13 -13.48 -10.88
C CYS A 138 2.18 -13.26 -12.40
N ASP A 139 3.27 -13.67 -13.05
CA ASP A 139 3.42 -13.57 -14.52
C ASP A 139 2.38 -14.40 -15.28
N GLU A 140 2.04 -15.58 -14.77
CA GLU A 140 1.05 -16.48 -15.39
C GLU A 140 -0.37 -15.91 -15.31
N HIS A 141 -0.72 -15.26 -14.20
CA HIS A 141 -2.07 -14.72 -13.96
C HIS A 141 -2.19 -13.21 -14.22
N GLY A 142 -1.12 -12.55 -14.66
CA GLY A 142 -1.12 -11.13 -15.00
C GLY A 142 -1.21 -10.21 -13.78
N LEU A 143 -0.69 -10.64 -12.63
CA LEU A 143 -0.64 -9.85 -11.40
C LEU A 143 0.74 -9.22 -11.19
N ASP A 144 0.77 -8.08 -10.53
CA ASP A 144 2.02 -7.40 -10.20
C ASP A 144 2.65 -7.89 -8.90
N LEU A 145 3.97 -7.86 -8.83
CA LEU A 145 4.73 -8.12 -7.61
C LEU A 145 5.55 -6.90 -7.22
N VAL A 146 5.16 -6.26 -6.13
CA VAL A 146 5.76 -5.02 -5.62
C VAL A 146 6.79 -5.37 -4.54
N PHE A 147 8.02 -4.86 -4.69
CA PHE A 147 9.06 -5.01 -3.66
C PHE A 147 9.23 -3.74 -2.84
N ILE A 148 9.50 -3.95 -1.54
CA ILE A 148 9.83 -2.88 -0.59
C ILE A 148 11.33 -2.63 -0.57
N VAL A 149 11.75 -1.48 -1.11
CA VAL A 149 13.13 -1.01 -1.07
C VAL A 149 13.35 -0.22 0.22
N ALA A 150 14.07 -0.82 1.17
CA ALA A 150 14.51 -0.13 2.39
C ALA A 150 15.70 0.83 2.12
N PRO A 151 15.92 1.87 2.94
CA PRO A 151 17.04 2.81 2.77
C PRO A 151 18.43 2.17 2.74
N THR A 152 18.58 1.00 3.34
CA THR A 152 19.81 0.20 3.41
C THR A 152 20.02 -0.74 2.22
N THR A 153 19.03 -0.86 1.33
CA THR A 153 19.10 -1.70 0.12
C THR A 153 20.00 -1.02 -0.91
N ALA A 154 21.00 -1.74 -1.44
CA ALA A 154 21.97 -1.20 -2.40
C ALA A 154 22.61 -2.31 -3.24
N GLY A 155 23.28 -1.91 -4.33
CA GLY A 155 24.07 -2.79 -5.19
C GLY A 155 23.25 -3.87 -5.89
N GLU A 156 23.82 -5.06 -6.06
CA GLU A 156 23.22 -6.20 -6.76
C GLU A 156 21.84 -6.58 -6.20
N ARG A 157 21.62 -6.43 -4.89
CA ARG A 157 20.31 -6.70 -4.29
C ARG A 157 19.24 -5.72 -4.75
N LEU A 158 19.58 -4.44 -4.88
CA LEU A 158 18.66 -3.41 -5.38
C LEU A 158 18.32 -3.70 -6.85
N GLU A 159 19.34 -3.95 -7.69
CA GLU A 159 19.15 -4.28 -9.10
C GLU A 159 18.23 -5.50 -9.25
N ARG A 160 18.47 -6.56 -8.46
CA ARG A 160 17.64 -7.77 -8.47
C ARG A 160 16.20 -7.52 -8.04
N MET A 161 15.98 -6.69 -7.03
CA MET A 161 14.63 -6.33 -6.58
C MET A 161 13.88 -5.57 -7.67
N VAL A 162 14.53 -4.58 -8.30
CA VAL A 162 13.93 -3.81 -9.39
C VAL A 162 13.59 -4.69 -10.59
N GLU A 163 14.48 -5.61 -10.99
CA GLU A 163 14.21 -6.57 -12.08
C GLU A 163 12.98 -7.45 -11.83
N LEU A 164 12.73 -7.79 -10.57
CA LEU A 164 11.62 -8.64 -10.16
C LEU A 164 10.34 -7.85 -9.86
N SER A 165 10.43 -6.53 -9.71
CA SER A 165 9.28 -5.68 -9.45
C SER A 165 8.44 -5.43 -10.69
N SER A 166 7.15 -5.23 -10.49
CA SER A 166 6.20 -4.69 -11.47
C SER A 166 5.11 -3.89 -10.75
N GLY A 167 4.33 -3.11 -11.48
CA GLY A 167 3.40 -2.12 -10.92
C GLY A 167 4.13 -0.87 -10.43
N TYR A 168 4.77 -0.96 -9.26
CA TYR A 168 5.59 0.12 -8.67
C TYR A 168 6.67 -0.44 -7.73
N LEU A 169 7.63 0.40 -7.35
CA LEU A 169 8.54 0.16 -6.23
C LEU A 169 7.97 0.81 -4.97
N TYR A 170 7.82 0.02 -3.91
CA TYR A 170 7.52 0.55 -2.59
C TYR A 170 8.82 1.06 -1.97
N VAL A 171 8.97 2.37 -1.83
CA VAL A 171 10.13 2.99 -1.19
C VAL A 171 9.83 3.26 0.28
N GLN A 172 10.53 2.59 1.18
CA GLN A 172 10.38 2.84 2.61
C GLN A 172 11.11 4.12 3.00
N ALA A 173 10.37 5.14 3.44
CA ALA A 173 10.92 6.35 4.02
C ALA A 173 11.03 6.25 5.56
N ARG A 174 11.85 7.12 6.15
CA ARG A 174 11.80 7.42 7.57
C ARG A 174 11.57 8.92 7.72
N LEU A 175 10.38 9.31 8.15
CA LEU A 175 10.12 10.71 8.47
C LEU A 175 10.85 11.09 9.77
N GLY A 176 11.43 12.30 9.81
CA GLY A 176 12.14 12.79 10.98
C GLY A 176 11.18 13.04 12.14
N VAL A 177 11.44 12.47 13.32
CA VAL A 177 10.61 12.62 14.53
C VAL A 177 10.82 13.93 15.30
N THR A 178 11.59 14.89 14.76
CA THR A 178 12.03 16.06 15.53
C THR A 178 11.28 17.32 15.14
N GLY A 179 10.17 17.58 15.85
CA GLY A 179 9.63 18.85 16.40
C GLY A 179 9.87 20.24 15.78
N ALA A 180 10.46 20.38 14.60
CA ALA A 180 10.65 21.67 13.95
C ALA A 180 10.74 21.45 12.43
N LYS A 181 9.64 21.76 11.76
CA LYS A 181 9.37 21.67 10.31
C LYS A 181 8.99 20.28 9.80
N ALA A 182 7.88 20.27 9.07
CA ALA A 182 7.41 19.19 8.22
C ALA A 182 8.31 19.10 6.97
N ASP A 183 9.62 18.97 7.17
CA ASP A 183 10.55 18.72 6.08
C ASP A 183 10.58 17.21 5.85
N VAL A 184 10.37 16.78 4.60
CA VAL A 184 10.72 15.43 4.17
C VAL A 184 12.16 15.18 4.58
N SER A 185 12.42 14.09 5.31
CA SER A 185 13.76 13.83 5.81
C SER A 185 14.73 13.74 4.63
N ASP A 186 15.97 14.23 4.80
CA ASP A 186 17.05 14.04 3.82
C ASP A 186 17.15 12.57 3.37
N GLN A 187 16.81 11.63 4.25
CA GLN A 187 16.80 10.18 3.98
C GLN A 187 15.74 9.74 2.96
N THR A 188 14.60 10.41 2.89
CA THR A 188 13.54 10.11 1.90
C THR A 188 13.99 10.53 0.51
N ALA A 189 14.51 11.76 0.38
CA ALA A 189 15.10 12.25 -0.86
C ALA A 189 16.30 11.38 -1.30
N GLU A 190 17.16 10.97 -0.36
CA GLU A 190 18.25 10.02 -0.65
C GLU A 190 17.74 8.66 -1.14
N SER A 191 16.64 8.15 -0.57
CA SER A 191 16.07 6.86 -0.96
C SER A 191 15.46 6.92 -2.36
N LEU A 192 14.71 7.99 -2.66
CA LEU A 192 14.19 8.26 -4.01
C LEU A 192 15.33 8.45 -5.02
N ALA A 193 16.36 9.21 -4.68
CA ALA A 193 17.50 9.44 -5.57
C ALA A 193 18.21 8.13 -5.96
N LYS A 194 18.33 7.15 -5.05
CA LYS A 194 18.94 5.84 -5.34
C LYS A 194 18.19 5.05 -6.40
N VAL A 195 16.85 5.18 -6.43
CA VAL A 195 15.98 4.46 -7.36
C VAL A 195 15.51 5.28 -8.55
N SER A 196 15.85 6.57 -8.60
CA SER A 196 15.46 7.51 -9.66
C SER A 196 15.88 7.08 -11.08
N GLN A 197 16.97 6.32 -11.19
CA GLN A 197 17.50 5.82 -12.47
C GLN A 197 16.69 4.67 -13.09
N TYR A 198 15.78 4.05 -12.33
CA TYR A 198 14.98 2.92 -12.79
C TYR A 198 13.64 3.41 -13.35
N ASP A 199 13.24 2.83 -14.48
CA ASP A 199 12.02 3.15 -15.21
C ASP A 199 10.83 2.33 -14.68
N ILE A 200 10.44 2.64 -13.45
CA ILE A 200 9.30 2.05 -12.71
C ILE A 200 8.78 3.10 -11.72
N PRO A 201 7.46 3.24 -11.49
CA PRO A 201 6.93 4.19 -10.52
C PRO A 201 7.47 3.95 -9.10
N LYS A 202 7.63 5.02 -8.31
CA LYS A 202 8.14 4.97 -6.93
C LYS A 202 7.08 5.51 -5.97
N ALA A 203 6.44 4.60 -5.24
CA ALA A 203 5.48 4.96 -4.21
C ALA A 203 6.18 4.97 -2.84
N VAL A 204 6.17 6.12 -2.16
CA VAL A 204 6.82 6.27 -0.85
C VAL A 204 5.82 5.99 0.26
N GLY A 205 6.18 5.07 1.15
CA GLY A 205 5.41 4.78 2.36
C GLY A 205 6.20 5.00 3.65
N PHE A 206 5.51 4.80 4.77
CA PHE A 206 5.94 4.92 6.18
C PHE A 206 5.87 6.33 6.79
N GLY A 207 4.93 6.47 7.73
CA GLY A 207 4.84 7.60 8.66
C GLY A 207 4.07 8.83 8.17
N VAL A 208 3.55 8.80 6.94
CA VAL A 208 2.79 9.92 6.36
C VAL A 208 1.45 10.07 7.09
N SER A 209 1.12 11.29 7.50
CA SER A 209 -0.08 11.58 8.28
C SER A 209 -0.70 12.96 8.01
N SER A 210 -0.28 13.68 6.97
CA SER A 210 -0.92 14.94 6.56
C SER A 210 -0.75 15.21 5.06
N GLY A 211 -1.63 16.03 4.50
CA GLY A 211 -1.54 16.46 3.10
C GLY A 211 -0.24 17.20 2.78
N ASP A 212 0.26 18.03 3.71
CA ASP A 212 1.55 18.72 3.56
C ASP A 212 2.73 17.73 3.42
N GLN A 213 2.70 16.61 4.17
CA GLN A 213 3.75 15.58 4.03
C GLN A 213 3.64 14.87 2.68
N ALA A 214 2.41 14.55 2.23
CA ALA A 214 2.19 13.93 0.94
C ALA A 214 2.68 14.81 -0.21
N ARG A 215 2.37 16.12 -0.16
CA ARG A 215 2.87 17.12 -1.11
C ARG A 215 4.39 17.12 -1.21
N HIS A 216 5.09 17.27 -0.08
CA HIS A 216 6.55 17.33 -0.07
C HIS A 216 7.20 16.02 -0.57
N ILE A 217 6.56 14.87 -0.34
CA ILE A 217 7.04 13.58 -0.84
C ILE A 217 6.98 13.53 -2.38
N VAL A 218 5.89 14.03 -2.97
CA VAL A 218 5.76 14.15 -4.43
C VAL A 218 6.75 15.18 -4.99
N GLU A 219 6.92 16.33 -4.34
CA GLU A 219 7.95 17.33 -4.70
C GLU A 219 9.38 16.77 -4.65
N ALA A 220 9.64 15.77 -3.79
CA ALA A 220 10.92 15.07 -3.73
C ALA A 220 11.12 14.06 -4.88
N GLY A 221 10.14 13.89 -5.77
CA GLY A 221 10.20 13.01 -6.95
C GLY A 221 9.60 11.62 -6.73
N ALA A 222 8.65 11.47 -5.81
CA ALA A 222 7.85 10.26 -5.71
C ALA A 222 6.70 10.28 -6.72
N ASP A 223 6.39 9.11 -7.30
CA ASP A 223 5.24 8.92 -8.18
C ASP A 223 4.00 8.49 -7.39
N GLY A 224 4.11 8.28 -6.08
CA GLY A 224 2.95 8.03 -5.22
C GLY A 224 3.26 8.07 -3.73
N VAL A 225 2.20 8.12 -2.93
CA VAL A 225 2.27 8.22 -1.47
C VAL A 225 1.38 7.17 -0.82
N ILE A 226 1.99 6.32 0.02
CA ILE A 226 1.33 5.22 0.70
C ILE A 226 1.07 5.60 2.16
N VAL A 227 -0.18 5.49 2.60
CA VAL A 227 -0.61 5.93 3.94
C VAL A 227 -1.41 4.85 4.64
N GLY A 228 -0.83 4.23 5.68
CA GLY A 228 -1.50 3.22 6.51
C GLY A 228 -1.83 3.69 7.91
N SER A 229 -0.81 3.88 8.76
CA SER A 229 -1.02 4.09 10.21
C SER A 229 -1.99 5.22 10.55
N ALA A 230 -1.95 6.36 9.84
CA ALA A 230 -2.86 7.47 10.12
C ALA A 230 -4.34 7.10 9.89
N LEU A 231 -4.64 6.27 8.89
CA LEU A 231 -6.00 5.79 8.61
C LEU A 231 -6.41 4.70 9.60
N VAL A 232 -5.49 3.79 9.93
CA VAL A 232 -5.73 2.74 10.92
C VAL A 232 -5.93 3.32 12.33
N ASP A 233 -5.23 4.40 12.69
CA ASP A 233 -5.42 5.08 13.98
C ASP A 233 -6.84 5.69 14.08
N ILE A 234 -7.39 6.24 12.99
CA ILE A 234 -8.79 6.70 12.94
C ILE A 234 -9.75 5.53 13.21
N VAL A 235 -9.53 4.38 12.57
CA VAL A 235 -10.35 3.18 12.81
C VAL A 235 -10.20 2.69 14.25
N ALA A 236 -9.00 2.67 14.79
CA ALA A 236 -8.73 2.22 16.16
C ALA A 236 -9.36 3.13 17.23
N GLU A 237 -9.35 4.45 17.02
CA GLU A 237 -9.87 5.42 17.99
C GLU A 237 -11.41 5.43 18.01
N PHE A 238 -12.04 5.19 16.85
CA PHE A 238 -13.47 5.47 16.67
C PHE A 238 -14.31 4.26 16.21
N GLY A 239 -13.70 3.14 15.85
CA GLY A 239 -14.38 1.97 15.31
C GLY A 239 -15.21 1.17 16.32
N ASP A 240 -14.90 1.28 17.63
CA ASP A 240 -15.65 0.63 18.71
C ASP A 240 -16.80 1.48 19.26
N ALA A 241 -16.79 2.79 18.97
CA ALA A 241 -17.95 3.62 19.28
C ALA A 241 -19.04 3.28 18.27
N ASP A 242 -20.32 3.36 18.66
CA ASP A 242 -21.46 3.42 17.72
C ASP A 242 -21.41 4.71 16.84
N GLY A 243 -20.21 5.19 16.50
CA GLY A 243 -19.94 6.38 15.72
C GLY A 243 -20.10 6.07 14.25
N ASP A 244 -21.24 6.48 13.71
CA ASP A 244 -21.50 6.49 12.26
C ASP A 244 -20.55 7.44 11.48
N ASP A 245 -19.60 8.10 12.13
CA ASP A 245 -18.72 9.11 11.54
C ASP A 245 -17.32 8.62 11.15
N VAL A 246 -16.96 7.35 11.39
CA VAL A 246 -15.66 6.79 10.95
C VAL A 246 -15.47 6.90 9.43
N PRO A 247 -16.45 6.50 8.59
CA PRO A 247 -16.33 6.69 7.14
C PRO A 247 -16.14 8.16 6.75
N ASP A 248 -16.84 9.09 7.41
CA ASP A 248 -16.71 10.52 7.13
C ASP A 248 -15.31 11.06 7.49
N ARG A 249 -14.74 10.59 8.62
CA ARG A 249 -13.37 10.94 9.02
C ARG A 249 -12.33 10.38 8.05
N LEU A 250 -12.49 9.14 7.61
CA LEU A 250 -11.61 8.51 6.63
C LEU A 250 -11.69 9.23 5.28
N GLU A 251 -12.89 9.57 4.82
CA GLU A 251 -13.07 10.33 3.57
C GLU A 251 -12.41 11.71 3.66
N ALA A 252 -12.58 12.42 4.78
CA ALA A 252 -11.95 13.73 4.99
C ALA A 252 -10.41 13.65 5.02
N MET A 253 -9.85 12.66 5.71
CA MET A 253 -8.41 12.43 5.77
C MET A 253 -7.85 12.00 4.41
N ALA A 254 -8.51 11.08 3.72
CA ALA A 254 -8.15 10.65 2.38
C ALA A 254 -8.13 11.83 1.39
N ARG A 255 -9.14 12.70 1.48
CA ARG A 255 -9.22 13.90 0.66
C ARG A 255 -8.06 14.87 0.93
N GLU A 256 -7.73 15.12 2.19
CA GLU A 256 -6.57 15.95 2.54
C GLU A 256 -5.26 15.38 1.94
N LEU A 257 -5.08 14.06 2.03
CA LEU A 257 -3.89 13.38 1.52
C LEU A 257 -3.82 13.41 -0.01
N SER A 258 -4.93 13.09 -0.69
CA SER A 258 -5.05 13.11 -2.15
C SER A 258 -4.85 14.53 -2.72
N GLU A 259 -5.42 15.56 -2.07
CA GLU A 259 -5.18 16.97 -2.41
C GLU A 259 -3.70 17.34 -2.23
N GLY A 260 -3.05 16.82 -1.18
CA GLY A 260 -1.61 16.98 -0.96
C GLY A 260 -0.77 16.37 -2.10
N VAL A 261 -1.06 15.13 -2.50
CA VAL A 261 -0.41 14.46 -3.63
C VAL A 261 -0.57 15.28 -4.92
N THR A 262 -1.80 15.70 -5.22
CA THR A 262 -2.12 16.51 -6.41
C THR A 262 -1.36 17.85 -6.39
N ALA A 263 -1.36 18.54 -5.25
CA ALA A 263 -0.65 19.82 -5.12
C ALA A 263 0.86 19.69 -5.37
N GLY A 264 1.48 18.59 -4.89
CA GLY A 264 2.89 18.32 -5.15
C GLY A 264 3.17 18.10 -6.65
N ALA A 265 2.29 17.41 -7.36
CA ALA A 265 2.37 17.22 -8.80
C ALA A 265 2.28 18.57 -9.56
N GLU A 266 1.33 19.42 -9.17
CA GLU A 266 1.15 20.75 -9.77
C GLU A 266 2.37 21.66 -9.56
N ASP A 267 3.03 21.56 -8.41
CA ASP A 267 4.22 22.37 -8.12
C ASP A 267 5.43 21.92 -8.92
N MET A 268 5.59 20.61 -9.14
CA MET A 268 6.63 20.07 -10.03
C MET A 268 6.39 20.45 -11.50
N ALA A 269 5.12 20.61 -11.91
CA ALA A 269 4.76 21.02 -13.27
C ALA A 269 4.95 22.53 -13.52
N LYS A 270 5.02 23.37 -12.47
CA LYS A 270 5.28 24.81 -12.61
C LYS A 270 6.76 25.03 -12.94
N PRO A 271 7.10 25.66 -14.08
CA PRO A 271 8.50 25.96 -14.39
C PRO A 271 9.08 26.91 -13.33
N GLU A 272 10.28 26.61 -12.82
CA GLU A 272 11.02 27.47 -11.90
C GLU A 272 11.15 28.89 -12.50
N GLY A 273 10.34 29.82 -12.02
CA GLY A 273 10.40 31.25 -12.37
C GLY A 273 9.16 31.82 -13.04
N GLN A 274 8.16 32.19 -12.23
CA GLN A 274 7.28 33.34 -12.47
C GLN A 274 7.23 34.24 -11.24
#